data_AF-A0A5C1AUC4-F1
#
_entry.id   AF-A0A5C1AUC4-F1
#
_cell.length_a   1.000
_cell.length_b   1.000
_cell.length_c   1.000
_cell.angle_alpha   90.00
_cell.angle_beta   90.00
_cell.angle_gamma   90.00
#
_symmetry.space_group_name_H-M   'P 1'
#
loop_
_entity.id
_entity.type
_entity.pdbx_description
1 polymer ?
#
loop_
_entity_poly.entity_id
_entity_poly.type
_entity_poly.pdbx_seq_one_letter_code
_entity_poly.pdbx_strand_id
1 'polypeptide(L)'
;MIRVNLYEQLTGRTRAMPRWAAWLAMAASFVVGITLFLVAASLALILIPVVAVAGAIAVWRLKAKLKAAGFDRADPFAGGPQRADRIEVIDAEYRIIEPNEPRR
;
A
#
# COMPACT_ATOMS: atom_id res chain seq x y z
N MET A 1 53.89 -16.49 -27.72
CA MET A 1 53.17 -15.62 -26.75
C MET A 1 52.34 -14.62 -27.54
N ILE A 2 51.01 -14.77 -27.55
CA ILE A 2 50.09 -13.85 -28.26
C ILE A 2 49.66 -12.77 -27.26
N ARG A 3 50.03 -11.51 -27.53
CA ARG A 3 49.52 -10.34 -26.79
C ARG A 3 48.19 -9.95 -27.41
N VAL A 4 47.09 -10.43 -26.83
CA VAL A 4 45.75 -10.03 -27.30
C VAL A 4 45.49 -8.61 -26.79
N ASN A 5 45.48 -7.64 -27.71
CA ASN A 5 45.28 -6.23 -27.39
C ASN A 5 43.77 -5.93 -27.24
N LEU A 6 43.19 -6.40 -26.12
CA LEU A 6 41.77 -6.21 -25.79
C LEU A 6 41.36 -4.72 -25.83
N TYR A 7 42.30 -3.83 -25.49
CA TYR A 7 42.10 -2.39 -25.51
C TYR A 7 41.82 -1.84 -26.91
N GLU A 8 42.49 -2.31 -27.97
CA GLU A 8 42.19 -1.87 -29.34
C GLU A 8 40.82 -2.36 -29.83
N GLN A 9 40.35 -3.51 -29.35
CA GLN A 9 39.06 -4.06 -29.76
C GLN A 9 37.88 -3.36 -29.06
N LEU A 10 38.07 -2.96 -27.80
CA LEU A 10 37.11 -2.16 -27.04
C LEU A 10 37.07 -0.71 -27.51
N THR A 11 38.22 -0.10 -27.77
CA THR A 11 38.34 1.30 -28.22
C THR A 11 38.14 1.48 -29.73
N GLY A 12 38.40 0.45 -30.53
CA GLY A 12 38.12 0.44 -31.97
C GLY A 12 36.64 0.34 -32.31
N ARG A 13 35.84 -0.32 -31.46
CA ARG A 13 34.37 -0.41 -31.62
C ARG A 13 33.66 0.92 -31.30
N THR A 14 34.25 1.77 -30.48
CA THR A 14 33.76 3.13 -30.20
C THR A 14 34.19 4.14 -31.26
N ARG A 15 34.98 3.74 -32.26
CA ARG A 15 35.37 4.60 -33.38
C ARG A 15 34.18 4.77 -34.34
N ALA A 16 33.47 5.87 -34.16
CA ALA A 16 32.41 6.40 -35.01
C ALA A 16 31.12 5.58 -35.07
N MET A 17 30.40 5.50 -33.94
CA MET A 17 29.00 5.11 -33.96
C MET A 17 28.21 6.15 -34.77
N PRO A 18 27.49 5.76 -35.84
CA PRO A 18 26.75 6.72 -36.67
C PRO A 18 25.73 7.49 -35.85
N ARG A 19 25.53 8.79 -36.14
CA ARG A 19 24.59 9.65 -35.38
C ARG A 19 23.15 9.09 -35.36
N TRP A 20 22.73 8.41 -36.42
CA TRP A 20 21.42 7.74 -36.49
C TRP A 20 21.32 6.55 -35.52
N ALA A 21 22.40 5.79 -35.34
CA ALA A 21 22.46 4.68 -34.41
C ALA A 21 22.45 5.17 -32.95
N ALA A 22 23.09 6.31 -32.66
CA ALA A 22 23.02 6.94 -31.35
C ALA A 22 21.60 7.38 -31.00
N TRP A 23 20.86 7.97 -31.94
CA TRP A 23 19.46 8.36 -31.73
C TRP A 23 18.54 7.14 -31.52
N LEU A 24 18.72 6.07 -32.29
CA LEU A 24 18.00 4.82 -32.09
C LEU A 24 18.30 4.18 -30.74
N ALA A 25 19.57 4.17 -30.32
CA ALA A 25 19.94 3.65 -29.01
C ALA A 25 19.31 4.46 -27.87
N MET A 26 19.26 5.79 -28.00
CA MET A 26 18.61 6.67 -27.04
C MET A 26 17.10 6.41 -26.97
N ALA A 27 16.43 6.31 -28.13
CA ALA A 27 15.01 5.98 -28.20
C ALA A 27 14.71 4.58 -27.63
N ALA A 28 15.51 3.58 -27.97
CA ALA A 28 15.37 2.22 -27.43
C ALA A 28 15.56 2.19 -25.92
N SER A 29 16.57 2.90 -25.40
CA SER A 29 16.81 3.01 -23.95
C SER A 29 15.62 3.65 -23.24
N PHE A 30 15.01 4.67 -23.86
CA PHE A 30 13.82 5.33 -23.33
C PHE A 30 12.62 4.38 -23.29
N VAL A 31 12.37 3.63 -24.37
CA VAL A 31 11.30 2.63 -24.41
C VAL A 31 11.52 1.56 -23.35
N VAL A 32 12.74 1.02 -23.23
CA VAL A 32 13.07 0.03 -22.20
C VAL A 32 12.83 0.59 -20.79
N GLY A 33 13.23 1.83 -20.53
CA GLY A 33 12.96 2.50 -19.26
C GLY A 33 11.46 2.60 -18.94
N ILE A 34 10.66 3.02 -19.92
CA ILE A 34 9.19 3.07 -19.78
C ILE A 34 8.62 1.68 -19.55
N THR A 35 9.03 0.67 -20.31
CA THR A 35 8.54 -0.70 -20.15
C THR A 35 8.84 -1.24 -18.76
N LEU A 36 10.07 -1.06 -18.27
CA LEU A 36 10.45 -1.47 -16.92
C LEU A 36 9.64 -0.72 -15.85
N PHE A 37 9.42 0.58 -16.03
CA PHE A 37 8.57 1.36 -15.14
C PHE A 37 7.14 0.86 -15.12
N LEU A 38 6.53 0.57 -16.29
CA LEU A 38 5.18 0.01 -16.37
C LEU A 38 5.11 -1.36 -15.69
N VAL A 39 6.10 -2.22 -15.89
CA VAL A 39 6.16 -3.54 -15.23
C VAL A 39 6.21 -3.35 -13.71
N ALA A 40 7.08 -2.47 -13.21
CA ALA A 40 7.20 -2.20 -11.78
C ALA A 40 5.91 -1.58 -11.20
N ALA A 41 5.32 -0.61 -11.89
CA ALA A 41 4.09 0.05 -11.47
C ALA A 41 2.90 -0.92 -11.47
N SER A 42 2.78 -1.76 -12.51
CA SER A 42 1.75 -2.81 -12.59
C SER A 42 1.92 -3.83 -11.47
N LEU A 43 3.14 -4.27 -11.20
CA LEU A 43 3.44 -5.19 -10.12
C LEU A 43 3.11 -4.56 -8.76
N ALA A 44 3.47 -3.29 -8.55
CA ALA A 44 3.15 -2.54 -7.33
C ALA A 44 1.64 -2.39 -7.14
N LEU A 45 0.88 -2.11 -8.20
CA LEU A 45 -0.58 -1.99 -8.15
C LEU A 45 -1.25 -3.26 -7.62
N ILE A 46 -0.69 -4.43 -7.92
CA ILE A 46 -1.16 -5.73 -7.42
C ILE A 46 -0.60 -6.03 -6.01
N LEU A 47 0.68 -5.72 -5.76
CA LEU A 47 1.33 -6.00 -4.48
C LEU A 47 0.78 -5.14 -3.33
N ILE A 48 0.49 -3.87 -3.57
CA ILE A 48 -0.03 -2.93 -2.55
C ILE A 48 -1.27 -3.50 -1.85
N PRO A 49 -2.36 -3.88 -2.54
CA PRO A 49 -3.54 -4.43 -1.87
C PRO A 49 -3.24 -5.75 -1.16
N VAL A 50 -2.42 -6.63 -1.74
CA VAL A 50 -2.04 -7.91 -1.12
C VAL A 50 -1.31 -7.67 0.21
N VAL A 51 -0.32 -6.78 0.22
CA VAL A 51 0.46 -6.43 1.41
C VAL A 51 -0.40 -5.68 2.43
N ALA A 52 -1.31 -4.81 1.98
CA ALA A 52 -2.24 -4.12 2.87
C ALA A 52 -3.14 -5.11 3.62
N VAL A 53 -3.71 -6.09 2.93
CA VAL A 53 -4.54 -7.14 3.53
C VAL A 53 -3.71 -8.02 4.46
N ALA A 54 -2.54 -8.49 4.02
CA ALA A 54 -1.66 -9.31 4.85
C ALA A 54 -1.21 -8.56 6.12
N GLY A 55 -0.89 -7.27 5.99
CA GLY A 55 -0.54 -6.40 7.10
C GLY A 55 -1.68 -6.22 8.09
N ALA A 56 -2.91 -5.98 7.61
CA ALA A 56 -4.09 -5.90 8.45
C ALA A 56 -4.34 -7.20 9.24
N ILE A 57 -4.21 -8.35 8.58
CA ILE A 57 -4.34 -9.67 9.23
C ILE A 57 -3.24 -9.88 10.27
N ALA A 58 -1.99 -9.52 9.95
CA ALA A 58 -0.86 -9.66 10.86
C ALA A 58 -1.03 -8.79 12.12
N VAL A 59 -1.45 -7.52 11.95
CA VAL A 59 -1.75 -6.61 13.06
C VAL A 59 -2.90 -7.15 13.91
N TRP A 60 -3.97 -7.64 13.28
CA TRP A 60 -5.09 -8.24 14.00
C TRP A 60 -4.65 -9.44 14.83
N ARG A 61 -3.83 -10.32 14.25
CA ARG A 61 -3.29 -11.48 14.96
C ARG A 61 -2.36 -11.09 16.11
N LEU A 62 -1.55 -10.05 15.92
CA LEU A 62 -0.67 -9.53 16.97
C LEU A 62 -1.47 -8.93 18.13
N LYS A 63 -2.49 -8.11 17.82
CA LYS A 63 -3.39 -7.54 18.82
C LYS A 63 -4.14 -8.63 19.60
N ALA A 64 -4.59 -9.68 18.92
CA ALA A 64 -5.21 -10.84 19.57
C ALA A 64 -4.25 -11.57 20.52
N LYS A 65 -2.97 -11.73 20.14
CA LYS A 65 -1.95 -12.31 21.02
C LYS A 65 -1.61 -11.43 22.21
N LEU A 66 -1.51 -10.11 22.03
CA LEU A 66 -1.27 -9.15 23.12
C LEU A 66 -2.45 -9.10 24.10
N LYS A 67 -3.69 -9.17 23.59
CA LYS A 67 -4.89 -9.31 24.42
C LYS A 67 -4.90 -10.63 25.20
N ALA A 68 -4.52 -11.73 24.56
CA ALA A 68 -4.38 -13.03 25.22
C ALA A 68 -3.25 -13.07 26.25
N ALA A 69 -2.22 -12.24 26.09
CA ALA A 69 -1.10 -12.08 27.02
C ALA A 69 -1.42 -11.11 28.18
N GLY A 70 -2.64 -10.58 28.27
CA GLY A 70 -3.06 -9.72 29.38
C GLY A 70 -2.53 -8.28 29.31
N PHE A 71 -1.93 -7.86 28.19
CA PHE A 71 -1.50 -6.48 27.97
C PHE A 71 -2.65 -5.57 27.49
N ASP A 72 -3.84 -5.73 28.07
CA ASP A 72 -4.96 -4.80 27.85
C ASP A 72 -4.76 -3.60 28.79
N ARG A 73 -3.79 -2.76 28.44
CA ARG A 73 -3.48 -1.53 29.19
C ARG A 73 -3.64 -0.34 28.25
N ALA A 74 -4.89 0.07 28.04
CA ALA A 74 -5.33 1.46 27.88
C ALA A 74 -6.66 1.52 27.11
N ASP A 75 -7.79 1.28 27.80
CA ASP A 75 -8.97 2.10 27.50
C ASP A 75 -9.93 2.13 28.71
N PRO A 76 -9.85 3.16 29.58
CA PRO A 76 -10.86 3.37 30.63
C PRO A 76 -12.23 3.79 30.06
N PHE A 77 -12.35 3.94 28.74
CA PHE A 77 -13.59 4.29 28.03
C PHE A 77 -14.00 3.27 26.96
N ALA A 78 -13.48 2.04 26.98
CA ALA A 78 -13.98 0.95 26.12
C ALA A 78 -15.40 0.54 26.54
N GLY A 79 -16.37 1.36 26.15
CA GLY A 79 -17.76 0.98 26.05
C GLY A 79 -17.89 -0.23 25.12
N GLY A 80 -18.28 -1.35 25.72
CA GLY A 80 -19.14 -2.37 25.15
C GLY A 80 -18.75 -2.96 23.79
N PRO A 81 -18.33 -4.24 23.72
CA PRO A 81 -18.41 -4.96 22.45
C PRO A 81 -19.88 -5.10 22.05
N GLN A 82 -20.15 -5.04 20.73
CA GLN A 82 -21.35 -5.64 20.11
C GLN A 82 -22.64 -4.78 20.07
N ARG A 83 -22.67 -3.71 19.26
CA ARG A 83 -23.93 -3.06 18.84
C ARG A 83 -23.92 -2.43 17.45
N ALA A 84 -23.17 -3.01 16.50
CA ALA A 84 -23.23 -2.61 15.09
C ALA A 84 -24.21 -3.47 14.26
N ASP A 85 -24.92 -4.42 14.88
CA ASP A 85 -25.81 -5.37 14.18
C ASP A 85 -27.25 -5.40 14.73
N ARG A 86 -27.62 -4.40 15.54
CA ARG A 86 -29.04 -4.07 15.74
C ARG A 86 -29.23 -2.68 15.19
N ILE A 87 -29.97 -2.61 14.10
CA ILE A 87 -30.75 -1.43 13.75
C ILE A 87 -31.66 -1.20 14.96
N GLU A 88 -31.18 -0.41 15.93
CA GLU A 88 -32.01 0.17 16.97
C GLU A 88 -32.89 1.18 16.22
N VAL A 89 -34.07 0.72 15.79
CA VAL A 89 -35.15 1.62 15.43
C VAL A 89 -35.48 2.36 16.72
N ILE A 90 -34.90 3.56 16.86
CA ILE A 90 -35.24 4.48 17.92
C ILE A 90 -36.66 4.95 17.61
N ASP A 91 -37.65 4.27 18.21
CA ASP A 91 -39.02 4.75 18.26
C ASP A 91 -39.02 5.89 19.28
N ALA A 92 -38.54 7.06 18.84
CA ALA A 92 -38.58 8.28 19.62
C ALA A 92 -40.04 8.73 19.67
N GLU A 93 -40.81 8.13 20.56
CA GLU A 93 -42.15 8.57 20.88
C GLU A 93 -42.06 10.02 21.35
N TYR A 94 -42.56 10.93 20.52
CA TYR A 94 -42.56 12.37 20.79
C TYR A 94 -43.47 12.63 21.99
N ARG A 95 -42.88 12.77 23.19
CA ARG A 95 -43.60 13.30 24.35
C ARG A 95 -43.55 14.83 24.31
N ILE A 96 -44.67 15.44 23.92
CA ILE A 96 -44.90 16.88 24.08
C ILE A 96 -44.98 17.14 25.58
N ILE A 97 -44.01 17.86 26.13
CA ILE A 97 -44.04 18.27 27.53
C ILE A 97 -44.99 19.46 27.61
N GLU A 98 -46.20 19.23 28.13
CA GLU A 98 -47.11 20.33 28.43
C GLU A 98 -46.54 21.15 29.61
N PRO A 99 -46.62 22.49 29.58
CA PRO A 99 -45.91 23.36 30.54
C PRO A 99 -46.28 23.20 32.02
N ASN A 100 -47.27 22.37 32.37
CA ASN A 100 -47.86 22.32 33.71
C ASN A 100 -47.86 20.95 34.39
N GLU A 101 -46.99 20.01 33.99
CA GLU A 101 -46.88 18.73 34.70
C GLU A 101 -46.06 18.85 36.02
N PRO A 102 -46.59 18.42 37.17
CA PRO A 102 -45.84 18.41 38.42
C PRO A 102 -44.84 17.24 38.45
N ARG A 103 -43.55 17.58 38.64
CA ARG A 103 -42.46 16.60 38.81
C ARG A 103 -42.72 15.70 40.03
N ARG A 104 -42.71 14.38 39.81
CA ARG A 104 -42.47 13.38 40.86
C ARG A 104 -41.25 12.54 40.48
#